data_AF-A0A0N1GWU5-F1
#
_entry.id   AF-A0A0N1GWU5-F1
#
_cell.length_a   1.000
_cell.length_b   1.000
_cell.length_c   1.000
_cell.angle_alpha   90.00
_cell.angle_beta   90.00
_cell.angle_gamma   90.00
#
_symmetry.space_group_name_H-M   'P 1'
#
loop_
_entity.id
_entity.type
_entity.pdbx_description
1 polymer ?
#
loop_
_entity_poly.entity_id
_entity_poly.type
_entity_poly.pdbx_seq_one_letter_code
_entity_poly.pdbx_strand_id
1 'polypeptide(L)'
;MDRYILLSVLFTAAAARFNQEQIPIQAIADVQGGAPGAAATIAGETISTLLGAADPCDKLAQADKIVSELGGGADAVAAAIGLVAAEQNFNNFNADFPNICADATLPATQELRGITPLVDPALDGAEIANALSAQTKAAPINAVGKSIADLLVEAGFTSFNGADAAGGATGGAAAGGAAVGDAAANATNDNVAADNNCDDEENSR
;
A
#
# COMPACT_ATOMS: atom_id res chain seq x y z
N MET A 1 16.53 45.28 2.21
CA MET A 1 16.51 44.04 3.03
C MET A 1 15.70 43.02 2.24
N ASP A 2 16.18 42.54 1.08
CA ASP A 2 15.24 42.02 0.05
C ASP A 2 15.74 40.76 -0.67
N ARG A 3 16.52 39.88 -0.01
CA ARG A 3 17.00 38.63 -0.64
C ARG A 3 16.93 37.36 0.23
N TYR A 4 16.32 37.43 1.41
CA TYR A 4 16.29 36.29 2.35
C TYR A 4 14.91 35.70 2.62
N ILE A 5 13.82 36.27 2.07
CA ILE A 5 12.45 35.80 2.34
C ILE A 5 12.02 34.65 1.40
N LEU A 6 12.73 34.43 0.30
CA LEU A 6 12.36 33.39 -0.69
C LEU A 6 12.91 31.99 -0.39
N LEU A 7 13.77 31.82 0.63
CA LEU A 7 14.38 30.51 0.94
C LEU A 7 13.66 29.72 2.05
N SER A 8 12.78 30.36 2.83
CA SER A 8 12.10 29.72 3.96
C SER A 8 10.82 28.97 3.60
N VAL A 9 10.22 29.22 2.43
CA VAL A 9 8.96 28.57 2.00
C VAL A 9 9.20 27.18 1.40
N LEU A 10 10.41 26.89 0.92
CA LEU A 10 10.76 25.59 0.33
C LEU A 10 11.04 24.49 1.37
N PHE A 11 11.35 24.86 2.62
CA PHE A 11 11.61 23.87 3.69
C PHE A 11 10.35 23.34 4.38
N THR A 12 9.26 24.11 4.39
CA THR A 12 8.02 23.70 5.07
C THR A 12 7.20 22.66 4.30
N ALA A 13 7.30 22.63 2.97
CA ALA A 13 6.60 21.61 2.17
C ALA A 13 7.27 20.23 2.26
N ALA A 14 8.60 20.19 2.39
CA ALA A 14 9.34 18.93 2.54
C ALA A 14 9.16 18.33 3.95
N ALA A 15 9.19 19.15 5.00
CA ALA A 15 9.10 18.67 6.38
C ALA A 15 7.72 18.08 6.74
N ALA A 16 6.64 18.45 6.03
CA ALA A 16 5.31 17.93 6.32
C ALA A 16 5.09 16.50 5.79
N ARG A 17 5.71 16.13 4.66
CA ARG A 17 5.46 14.84 3.99
C ARG A 17 6.25 13.69 4.59
N PHE A 18 7.51 13.93 4.99
CA PHE A 18 8.38 12.89 5.55
C PHE A 18 8.14 12.56 7.05
N ASN A 19 7.32 13.33 7.77
CA ASN A 19 7.33 13.27 9.25
C ASN A 19 6.53 12.09 9.82
N GLN A 20 5.59 11.52 9.07
CA GLN A 20 4.87 10.29 9.44
C GLN A 20 5.43 9.06 8.72
N GLU A 21 5.99 9.22 7.53
CA GLU A 21 6.49 8.12 6.69
C GLU A 21 7.72 7.43 7.29
N GLN A 22 8.60 8.15 7.99
CA GLN A 22 9.81 7.57 8.58
C GLN A 22 9.59 6.99 10.00
N ILE A 23 8.45 7.28 10.64
CA ILE A 23 8.14 6.80 12.00
C ILE A 23 8.18 5.26 12.09
N PRO A 24 7.62 4.50 11.13
CA PRO A 24 7.69 3.04 11.16
C PRO A 24 9.13 2.50 11.14
N ILE A 25 10.06 3.17 10.44
CA ILE A 25 11.43 2.64 10.23
C ILE A 25 12.16 2.44 11.55
N GLN A 26 12.15 3.44 12.42
CA GLN A 26 12.80 3.32 13.72
C GLN A 26 12.08 2.30 14.61
N ALA A 27 10.75 2.29 14.60
CA ALA A 27 9.96 1.33 15.37
C ALA A 27 10.25 -0.12 14.96
N ILE A 28 10.45 -0.38 13.67
CA ILE A 28 10.85 -1.69 13.14
C ILE A 28 12.27 -2.04 13.58
N ALA A 29 13.21 -1.09 13.48
CA ALA A 29 14.60 -1.30 13.87
C ALA A 29 14.76 -1.59 15.38
N ASP A 30 13.86 -1.07 16.21
CA ASP A 30 13.84 -1.24 17.66
C ASP A 30 13.19 -2.56 18.12
N VAL A 31 12.59 -3.34 17.22
CA VAL A 31 12.00 -4.65 17.56
C VAL A 31 13.07 -5.60 18.07
N GLN A 32 12.79 -6.28 19.17
CA GLN A 32 13.76 -7.14 19.87
C GLN A 32 13.69 -8.62 19.45
N GLY A 33 12.65 -9.00 18.71
CA GLY A 33 12.49 -10.35 18.19
C GLY A 33 13.23 -10.61 16.87
N GLY A 34 13.18 -11.87 16.42
CA GLY A 34 13.84 -12.32 15.19
C GLY A 34 15.33 -12.65 15.35
N ALA A 35 16.00 -12.93 14.22
CA ALA A 35 17.43 -13.20 14.19
C ALA A 35 18.25 -11.91 14.43
N PRO A 36 19.50 -12.01 14.95
CA PRO A 36 20.37 -10.85 15.10
C PRO A 36 20.52 -10.07 13.78
N GLY A 37 20.16 -8.79 13.79
CA GLY A 37 20.20 -7.90 12.62
C GLY A 37 19.00 -7.99 11.67
N ALA A 38 18.03 -8.87 11.92
CA ALA A 38 16.82 -8.97 11.09
C ALA A 38 15.99 -7.68 11.16
N ALA A 39 15.74 -7.15 12.35
CA ALA A 39 14.98 -5.91 12.56
C ALA A 39 15.57 -4.72 11.77
N ALA A 40 16.89 -4.52 11.85
CA ALA A 40 17.57 -3.47 11.10
C ALA A 40 17.52 -3.67 9.58
N THR A 41 17.65 -4.92 9.12
CA THR A 41 17.53 -5.27 7.69
C THR A 41 16.13 -4.97 7.16
N ILE A 42 15.10 -5.47 7.85
CA ILE A 42 13.69 -5.25 7.49
C ILE A 42 13.34 -3.76 7.53
N ALA A 43 13.84 -3.01 8.52
CA ALA A 43 13.67 -1.55 8.57
C ALA A 43 14.28 -0.88 7.33
N GLY A 44 15.49 -1.26 6.92
CA GLY A 44 16.13 -0.73 5.71
C GLY A 44 15.36 -1.06 4.43
N GLU A 45 14.87 -2.29 4.29
CA GLU A 45 14.03 -2.73 3.16
C GLU A 45 12.71 -1.96 3.10
N THR A 46 12.09 -1.68 4.25
CA THR A 46 10.79 -0.99 4.33
C THR A 46 10.83 0.43 3.74
N ILE A 47 12.00 1.05 3.63
CA ILE A 47 12.13 2.39 3.04
C ILE A 47 11.60 2.41 1.59
N SER A 48 11.80 1.33 0.82
CA SER A 48 11.35 1.27 -0.57
C SER A 48 9.83 1.23 -0.71
N THR A 49 9.11 0.68 0.27
CA THR A 49 7.64 0.55 0.24
C THR A 49 6.91 1.82 0.69
N LEU A 50 7.66 2.82 1.18
CA LEU A 50 7.15 4.13 1.61
C LEU A 50 7.34 5.22 0.55
N LEU A 51 7.97 4.90 -0.57
CA LEU A 51 8.18 5.84 -1.67
C LEU A 51 6.85 6.09 -2.39
N GLY A 52 6.63 7.31 -2.87
CA GLY A 52 5.37 7.67 -3.55
C GLY A 52 5.08 6.97 -4.89
N ALA A 53 5.97 6.11 -5.38
CA ALA A 53 5.74 5.24 -6.55
C ALA A 53 5.76 3.75 -6.19
N ALA A 54 5.87 3.41 -4.91
CA ALA A 54 5.87 2.04 -4.43
C ALA A 54 4.48 1.41 -4.60
N ASP A 55 4.47 0.09 -4.77
CA ASP A 55 3.23 -0.68 -4.72
C ASP A 55 2.65 -0.63 -3.28
N PRO A 56 1.41 -0.16 -3.08
CA PRO A 56 0.78 -0.17 -1.77
C PRO A 56 0.56 -1.58 -1.21
N CYS A 57 0.45 -2.62 -2.05
CA CYS A 57 0.31 -4.00 -1.60
C CYS A 57 1.63 -4.55 -1.02
N ASP A 58 2.78 -4.16 -1.59
CA ASP A 58 4.10 -4.49 -1.03
C ASP A 58 4.27 -3.92 0.38
N LYS A 59 3.71 -2.75 0.67
CA LYS A 59 3.70 -2.19 2.04
C LYS A 59 3.00 -3.12 3.04
N LEU A 60 1.89 -3.75 2.63
CA LEU A 60 1.14 -4.67 3.49
C LEU A 60 1.86 -6.01 3.65
N ALA A 61 2.43 -6.54 2.56
CA ALA A 61 3.28 -7.73 2.61
C ALA A 61 4.52 -7.52 3.50
N GLN A 62 5.11 -6.31 3.46
CA GLN A 62 6.21 -5.94 4.36
C GLN A 62 5.75 -5.88 5.82
N ALA A 63 4.52 -5.44 6.10
CA ALA A 63 3.95 -5.49 7.45
C ALA A 63 3.78 -6.92 7.96
N ASP A 64 3.32 -7.84 7.10
CA ASP A 64 3.26 -9.27 7.41
C ASP A 64 4.66 -9.87 7.66
N LYS A 65 5.66 -9.43 6.88
CA LYS A 65 7.06 -9.82 7.07
C LYS A 65 7.60 -9.41 8.44
N ILE A 66 7.29 -8.21 8.90
CA ILE A 66 7.68 -7.74 10.24
C ILE A 66 7.15 -8.68 11.33
N VAL A 67 5.87 -9.05 11.27
CA VAL A 67 5.27 -9.94 12.28
C VAL A 67 5.87 -11.35 12.20
N SER A 68 5.99 -11.90 11.00
CA SER A 68 6.44 -13.28 10.80
C SER A 68 7.93 -13.48 11.07
N GLU A 69 8.80 -12.59 10.60
CA GLU A 69 10.26 -12.74 10.72
C GLU A 69 10.82 -12.21 12.05
N LEU A 70 10.14 -11.25 12.69
CA LEU A 70 10.54 -10.72 13.99
C LEU A 70 9.82 -11.39 15.17
N GLY A 71 9.10 -12.49 14.91
CA GLY A 71 8.62 -13.42 15.95
C GLY A 71 7.29 -13.05 16.61
N GLY A 72 6.51 -12.14 16.03
CA GLY A 72 5.13 -11.85 16.43
C GLY A 72 4.95 -11.28 17.85
N GLY A 73 6.03 -10.77 18.45
CA GLY A 73 5.98 -10.07 19.74
C GLY A 73 5.11 -8.81 19.68
N ALA A 74 4.70 -8.30 20.83
CA ALA A 74 3.88 -7.09 20.92
C ALA A 74 4.55 -5.87 20.27
N ASP A 75 5.88 -5.80 20.32
CA ASP A 75 6.70 -4.80 19.64
C ASP A 75 6.69 -4.96 18.12
N ALA A 76 6.85 -6.19 17.60
CA ALA A 76 6.76 -6.49 16.18
C ALA A 76 5.36 -6.18 15.61
N VAL A 77 4.30 -6.58 16.33
CA VAL A 77 2.92 -6.26 15.93
C VAL A 77 2.68 -4.75 15.96
N ALA A 78 3.15 -4.04 17.00
CA ALA A 78 3.02 -2.58 17.06
C ALA A 78 3.78 -1.87 15.92
N ALA A 79 4.98 -2.34 15.57
CA ALA A 79 5.74 -1.82 14.45
C ALA A 79 5.03 -2.05 13.11
N ALA A 80 4.48 -3.26 12.90
CA ALA A 80 3.71 -3.60 11.71
C ALA A 80 2.41 -2.78 11.58
N ILE A 81 1.66 -2.59 12.68
CA ILE A 81 0.51 -1.68 12.74
C ILE A 81 0.93 -0.26 12.35
N GLY A 82 2.07 0.19 12.88
CA GLY A 82 2.67 1.47 12.54
C GLY A 82 2.92 1.63 11.04
N LEU A 83 3.44 0.60 10.37
CA LEU A 83 3.67 0.58 8.93
C LEU A 83 2.37 0.58 8.12
N VAL A 84 1.38 -0.24 8.47
CA VAL A 84 0.08 -0.28 7.75
C VAL A 84 -0.63 1.07 7.85
N ALA A 85 -0.64 1.68 9.05
CA ALA A 85 -1.29 2.96 9.30
C ALA A 85 -0.49 4.18 8.80
N ALA A 86 0.77 4.01 8.41
CA ALA A 86 1.59 5.09 7.88
C ALA A 86 0.96 5.65 6.59
N GLU A 87 1.17 6.95 6.37
CA GLU A 87 0.63 7.67 5.22
C GLU A 87 0.99 6.97 3.91
N GLN A 88 -0.02 6.78 3.06
CA GLN A 88 0.21 6.30 1.72
C GLN A 88 0.73 7.46 0.87
N ASN A 89 2.06 7.48 0.72
CA ASN A 89 2.74 8.47 -0.10
C ASN A 89 2.35 8.33 -1.57
N PHE A 90 2.33 9.45 -2.29
CA PHE A 90 2.21 9.48 -3.74
C PHE A 90 2.94 10.69 -4.32
N ASN A 91 3.42 10.56 -5.55
CA ASN A 91 4.08 11.64 -6.25
C ASN A 91 3.06 12.56 -6.94
N ASN A 92 2.76 13.72 -6.32
CA ASN A 92 1.82 14.71 -6.84
C ASN A 92 2.27 15.43 -8.13
N PHE A 93 3.49 15.20 -8.62
CA PHE A 93 3.91 15.64 -9.95
C PHE A 93 3.47 14.68 -11.05
N ASN A 94 3.04 13.47 -10.70
CA ASN A 94 2.75 12.37 -11.63
C ASN A 94 1.37 11.74 -11.44
N ALA A 95 0.70 11.99 -10.30
CA ALA A 95 -0.63 11.51 -10.01
C ALA A 95 -1.38 12.50 -9.10
N ASP A 96 -2.70 12.58 -9.23
CA ASP A 96 -3.55 13.43 -8.38
C ASP A 96 -3.98 12.71 -7.08
N PHE A 97 -3.87 11.38 -7.07
CA PHE A 97 -4.34 10.53 -5.98
C PHE A 97 -3.34 9.40 -5.67
N PRO A 98 -3.30 8.91 -4.42
CA PRO A 98 -2.51 7.75 -4.05
C PRO A 98 -3.11 6.46 -4.62
N ASN A 99 -2.25 5.46 -4.80
CA ASN A 99 -2.69 4.09 -5.03
C ASN A 99 -2.92 3.40 -3.67
N ILE A 100 -4.01 2.64 -3.55
CA ILE A 100 -4.35 1.87 -2.35
C ILE A 100 -4.53 0.41 -2.73
N CYS A 101 -3.96 -0.50 -1.93
CA CYS A 101 -4.05 -1.93 -2.19
C CYS A 101 -5.52 -2.41 -2.18
N ALA A 102 -5.93 -3.01 -3.29
CA ALA A 102 -7.24 -3.60 -3.55
C ALA A 102 -7.24 -5.13 -3.45
N ASP A 103 -6.11 -5.74 -3.06
CA ASP A 103 -6.05 -7.17 -2.77
C ASP A 103 -6.70 -7.48 -1.41
N ALA A 104 -7.82 -8.20 -1.43
CA ALA A 104 -8.56 -8.61 -0.24
C ALA A 104 -7.87 -9.73 0.57
N THR A 105 -6.77 -10.28 0.08
CA THR A 105 -5.94 -11.25 0.81
C THR A 105 -4.86 -10.60 1.69
N LEU A 106 -4.63 -9.29 1.52
CA LEU A 106 -3.61 -8.54 2.26
C LEU A 106 -4.21 -7.51 3.25
N PRO A 107 -3.54 -7.24 4.38
CA PRO A 107 -2.45 -8.03 4.96
C PRO A 107 -2.92 -9.44 5.33
N ALA A 108 -2.05 -10.44 5.26
CA ALA A 108 -2.39 -11.82 5.62
C ALA A 108 -2.46 -12.04 7.14
N THR A 109 -1.73 -11.25 7.92
CA THR A 109 -1.69 -11.31 9.38
C THR A 109 -3.01 -10.81 9.97
N GLN A 110 -3.67 -11.63 10.78
CA GLN A 110 -5.00 -11.37 11.29
C GLN A 110 -5.07 -10.09 12.15
N GLU A 111 -4.03 -9.80 12.93
CA GLU A 111 -3.91 -8.62 13.78
C GLU A 111 -3.79 -7.31 12.98
N LEU A 112 -3.36 -7.39 11.71
CA LEU A 112 -3.17 -6.24 10.83
C LEU A 112 -4.38 -5.98 9.92
N ARG A 113 -5.29 -6.96 9.81
CA ARG A 113 -6.51 -6.85 9.01
C ARG A 113 -7.41 -5.74 9.55
N GLY A 114 -7.94 -4.92 8.64
CA GLY A 114 -8.87 -3.85 9.01
C GLY A 114 -8.23 -2.56 9.51
N ILE A 115 -6.92 -2.41 9.33
CA ILE A 115 -6.20 -1.16 9.57
C ILE A 115 -6.08 -0.41 8.25
N THR A 116 -6.40 0.89 8.25
CA THR A 116 -6.31 1.74 7.06
C THR A 116 -5.17 2.74 7.17
N PRO A 117 -4.52 3.10 6.05
CA PRO A 117 -3.44 4.08 6.05
C PRO A 117 -3.98 5.51 6.20
N LEU A 118 -3.11 6.42 6.65
CA LEU A 118 -3.31 7.85 6.44
C LEU A 118 -3.18 8.20 4.95
N VAL A 119 -3.70 9.36 4.56
CA VAL A 119 -3.56 9.96 3.22
C VAL A 119 -3.23 11.45 3.33
N ASP A 120 -2.67 12.03 2.26
CA ASP A 120 -2.33 13.47 2.21
C ASP A 120 -3.56 14.30 2.60
N PRO A 121 -3.49 15.13 3.67
CA PRO A 121 -4.61 15.97 4.13
C PRO A 121 -5.14 16.97 3.08
N ALA A 122 -4.41 17.19 1.99
CA ALA A 122 -4.84 18.03 0.88
C ALA A 122 -5.82 17.33 -0.08
N LEU A 123 -6.05 16.02 0.04
CA LEU A 123 -7.01 15.30 -0.78
C LEU A 123 -8.45 15.58 -0.33
N ASP A 124 -9.37 15.67 -1.28
CA ASP A 124 -10.79 15.77 -0.99
C ASP A 124 -11.25 14.54 -0.20
N GLY A 125 -11.87 14.75 0.96
CA GLY A 125 -12.33 13.68 1.85
C GLY A 125 -11.23 13.04 2.70
N ALA A 126 -10.00 13.59 2.72
CA ALA A 126 -8.90 13.08 3.54
C ALA A 126 -9.24 13.00 5.04
N GLU A 127 -10.11 13.86 5.55
CA GLU A 127 -10.58 13.82 6.93
C GLU A 127 -11.30 12.51 7.28
N ILE A 128 -12.00 11.90 6.31
CA ILE A 128 -12.68 10.61 6.48
C ILE A 128 -11.65 9.50 6.59
N ALA A 129 -10.73 9.42 5.62
CA ALA A 129 -9.67 8.41 5.60
C ALA A 129 -8.76 8.51 6.83
N ASN A 130 -8.36 9.73 7.20
CA ASN A 130 -7.46 9.96 8.33
C ASN A 130 -8.15 9.71 9.69
N ALA A 131 -9.44 10.00 9.81
CA ALA A 131 -10.22 9.60 10.99
C ALA A 131 -10.36 8.08 11.10
N LEU A 132 -10.61 7.39 9.98
CA LEU A 132 -10.67 5.93 9.94
C LEU A 132 -9.32 5.29 10.28
N SER A 133 -8.21 5.84 9.76
CA SER A 133 -6.86 5.36 10.09
C SER A 133 -6.58 5.50 11.59
N ALA A 134 -6.89 6.65 12.19
CA ALA A 134 -6.73 6.86 13.63
C ALA A 134 -7.58 5.88 14.47
N GLN A 135 -8.82 5.62 14.03
CA GLN A 135 -9.70 4.64 14.68
C GLN A 135 -9.14 3.22 14.57
N THR A 136 -8.81 2.79 13.35
CA THR A 136 -8.43 1.41 13.06
C THR A 136 -7.04 1.06 13.58
N LYS A 137 -6.13 2.04 13.66
CA LYS A 137 -4.84 1.89 14.34
C LYS A 137 -4.99 1.54 15.83
N ALA A 138 -6.04 2.04 16.48
CA ALA A 138 -6.34 1.72 17.88
C ALA A 138 -7.19 0.45 18.02
N ALA A 139 -8.14 0.24 17.09
CA ALA A 139 -9.06 -0.88 17.09
C ALA A 139 -9.41 -1.28 15.64
N PRO A 140 -8.72 -2.30 15.08
CA PRO A 140 -8.97 -2.76 13.72
C PRO A 140 -10.45 -3.16 13.52
N ILE A 141 -11.00 -2.81 12.36
CA ILE A 141 -12.39 -3.16 12.00
C ILE A 141 -12.47 -4.52 11.31
N ASN A 142 -13.67 -5.08 11.20
CA ASN A 142 -13.86 -6.33 10.48
C ASN A 142 -13.63 -6.14 8.97
N ALA A 143 -12.58 -6.76 8.45
CA ALA A 143 -12.19 -6.74 7.04
C ALA A 143 -12.27 -8.13 6.36
N VAL A 144 -13.12 -9.03 6.85
CA VAL A 144 -13.29 -10.36 6.22
C VAL A 144 -13.75 -10.18 4.77
N GLY A 145 -12.91 -10.66 3.84
CA GLY A 145 -13.16 -10.59 2.40
C GLY A 145 -13.04 -9.19 1.81
N LYS A 146 -12.43 -8.23 2.52
CA LYS A 146 -12.29 -6.84 2.09
C LYS A 146 -10.82 -6.45 1.98
N SER A 147 -10.51 -5.68 0.95
CA SER A 147 -9.24 -4.97 0.80
C SER A 147 -9.25 -3.65 1.59
N ILE A 148 -8.09 -3.02 1.76
CA ILE A 148 -8.01 -1.67 2.35
C ILE A 148 -8.79 -0.66 1.48
N ALA A 149 -8.73 -0.81 0.15
CA ALA A 149 -9.51 0.02 -0.76
C ALA A 149 -11.03 -0.09 -0.48
N ASP A 150 -11.56 -1.30 -0.25
CA ASP A 150 -12.97 -1.50 0.09
C ASP A 150 -13.35 -0.81 1.40
N LEU A 151 -12.48 -0.89 2.42
CA LEU A 151 -12.72 -0.24 3.72
C LEU A 151 -12.78 1.29 3.59
N LEU A 152 -11.92 1.88 2.76
CA LEU A 152 -11.93 3.32 2.52
C LEU A 152 -13.20 3.76 1.76
N VAL A 153 -13.61 2.99 0.74
CA VAL A 153 -14.86 3.25 0.01
C VAL A 153 -16.08 3.15 0.91
N GLU A 154 -16.14 2.12 1.77
CA GLU A 154 -17.23 1.95 2.73
C GLU A 154 -17.31 3.10 3.74
N ALA A 155 -16.17 3.69 4.11
CA ALA A 155 -16.12 4.87 4.95
C ALA A 155 -16.46 6.17 4.19
N GLY A 156 -16.51 6.14 2.85
CA GLY A 156 -16.86 7.26 1.99
C GLY A 156 -15.67 8.04 1.41
N PHE A 157 -14.45 7.51 1.52
CA PHE A 157 -13.27 8.08 0.86
C PHE A 157 -13.09 7.47 -0.53
N THR A 158 -12.99 8.31 -1.56
CA THR A 158 -12.89 7.89 -2.97
C THR A 158 -11.86 8.69 -3.77
N SER A 159 -10.88 9.31 -3.10
CA SER A 159 -9.83 10.10 -3.75
C SER A 159 -8.54 9.27 -3.84
N PHE A 160 -8.62 8.09 -4.47
CA PHE A 160 -7.53 7.13 -4.60
C PHE A 160 -7.72 6.24 -5.83
N ASN A 161 -6.65 5.62 -6.33
CA ASN A 161 -6.76 4.53 -7.31
C ASN A 161 -6.54 3.18 -6.61
N GLY A 162 -7.32 2.15 -6.95
CA GLY A 162 -7.03 0.80 -6.49
C GLY A 162 -5.78 0.23 -7.16
N ALA A 163 -4.99 -0.58 -6.45
CA ALA A 163 -3.87 -1.35 -6.99
C ALA A 163 -4.05 -2.85 -6.68
N ASP A 164 -3.86 -3.72 -7.67
CA ASP A 164 -3.81 -5.17 -7.46
C ASP A 164 -2.48 -5.60 -6.81
N ALA A 165 -2.36 -6.90 -6.53
CA ALA A 165 -1.18 -7.50 -5.93
C ALA A 165 0.12 -7.38 -6.77
N ALA A 166 0.01 -7.01 -8.05
CA ALA A 166 1.14 -6.76 -8.94
C ALA A 166 1.43 -5.25 -9.10
N GLY A 167 0.77 -4.39 -8.31
CA GLY A 167 0.87 -2.94 -8.38
C GLY A 167 0.15 -2.34 -9.59
N GLY A 168 -0.63 -3.14 -10.32
CA GLY A 168 -1.43 -2.70 -11.46
C GLY A 168 -2.66 -1.93 -11.02
N ALA A 169 -3.00 -0.86 -11.73
CA ALA A 169 -4.22 -0.11 -11.44
C ALA A 169 -5.46 -0.98 -11.64
N THR A 170 -6.24 -1.16 -10.57
CA THR A 170 -7.57 -1.76 -10.62
C THR A 170 -8.59 -0.63 -10.71
N GLY A 171 -9.70 -0.86 -11.40
CA GLY A 171 -10.82 0.09 -11.43
C GLY A 171 -11.46 0.22 -10.04
N GLY A 172 -10.82 0.97 -9.16
CA GLY A 172 -11.21 1.28 -7.78
C GLY A 172 -11.00 2.77 -7.51
N ALA A 173 -11.94 3.34 -6.75
CA ALA A 173 -12.61 4.64 -6.97
C ALA A 173 -11.79 5.85 -7.49
N ALA A 174 -11.63 5.94 -8.82
CA ALA A 174 -11.50 7.26 -9.46
C ALA A 174 -12.84 7.99 -9.40
N ALA A 175 -12.83 9.28 -9.02
CA ALA A 175 -14.01 10.13 -8.93
C ALA A 175 -14.87 10.09 -10.22
N GLY A 176 -15.97 9.34 -10.18
CA GLY A 176 -16.95 9.28 -11.27
C GLY A 176 -17.58 7.92 -11.54
N GLY A 177 -18.41 7.42 -10.61
CA GLY A 177 -19.56 6.56 -10.92
C GLY A 177 -19.33 5.06 -11.14
N ALA A 178 -19.83 4.26 -10.18
CA ALA A 178 -20.36 2.89 -10.29
C ALA A 178 -19.59 1.83 -11.13
N ALA A 179 -19.04 0.81 -10.48
CA ALA A 179 -19.78 -0.42 -10.12
C ALA A 179 -18.84 -1.45 -9.49
N VAL A 180 -19.32 -2.09 -8.42
CA VAL A 180 -18.84 -3.38 -7.92
C VAL A 180 -18.97 -4.39 -9.06
N GLY A 181 -17.86 -5.02 -9.45
CA GLY A 181 -17.85 -6.05 -10.48
C GLY A 181 -16.59 -6.88 -10.39
N ASP A 182 -16.74 -8.13 -9.93
CA ASP A 182 -15.75 -9.18 -9.98
C ASP A 182 -14.99 -9.19 -11.32
N ALA A 183 -13.69 -8.91 -11.29
CA ALA A 183 -12.80 -9.11 -12.43
C ALA A 183 -11.65 -10.04 -12.03
N ALA A 184 -12.02 -11.27 -11.66
CA ALA A 184 -11.18 -12.43 -11.97
C ALA A 184 -11.16 -12.61 -13.50
N ALA A 185 -10.40 -11.78 -14.20
CA ALA A 185 -10.11 -11.95 -15.62
C ALA A 185 -8.64 -12.33 -15.78
N ASN A 186 -8.43 -13.64 -15.66
CA ASN A 186 -7.33 -14.42 -16.20
C ASN A 186 -6.56 -13.70 -17.33
N ALA A 187 -5.39 -13.14 -17.00
CA ALA A 187 -4.40 -12.73 -17.98
C ALA A 187 -3.79 -14.00 -18.60
N THR A 188 -4.54 -14.60 -19.54
CA THR A 188 -3.98 -15.54 -20.51
C THR A 188 -3.02 -14.72 -21.36
N ASN A 189 -1.75 -14.76 -20.99
CA ASN A 189 -0.69 -14.19 -21.78
C ASN A 189 -0.56 -15.08 -23.02
N ASP A 190 -1.22 -14.68 -24.11
CA ASP A 190 -1.06 -15.25 -25.44
C ASP A 190 0.37 -14.97 -25.94
N ASN A 191 1.32 -15.71 -25.39
CA ASN A 191 2.57 -16.00 -26.07
C ASN A 191 2.21 -16.96 -27.21
N VAL A 192 1.76 -16.40 -28.34
CA VAL A 192 1.84 -17.07 -29.63
C VAL A 192 3.32 -17.23 -29.95
N ALA A 193 3.91 -18.28 -29.38
CA ALA A 193 5.19 -18.82 -29.78
C ALA A 193 5.00 -19.38 -31.19
N ALA A 194 5.35 -18.57 -32.17
CA ALA A 194 5.75 -19.07 -33.47
C ALA A 194 7.01 -19.92 -33.29
N ASP A 195 6.87 -21.24 -33.31
CA ASP A 195 7.91 -22.08 -33.88
C ASP A 195 7.33 -23.35 -34.51
N ASN A 196 7.95 -23.69 -35.63
CA ASN A 196 7.56 -24.64 -36.64
C ASN A 196 8.10 -26.04 -36.28
N ASN A 197 7.34 -27.11 -36.50
CA ASN A 197 7.74 -28.17 -37.42
C ASN A 197 6.68 -29.29 -37.53
N CYS A 198 6.27 -29.50 -38.77
CA CYS A 198 6.12 -30.72 -39.57
C CYS A 198 5.55 -32.05 -38.99
N ASP A 199 4.87 -32.73 -39.93
CA ASP A 199 4.42 -34.13 -40.01
C ASP A 199 2.98 -34.35 -39.46
N ASP A 200 1.96 -34.75 -40.23
CA ASP A 200 1.88 -35.51 -41.48
C ASP A 200 0.63 -35.10 -42.30
N GLU A 201 0.81 -34.85 -43.60
CA GLU A 201 -0.25 -35.06 -44.59
C GLU A 201 -0.32 -36.56 -44.92
N GLU A 202 -1.42 -37.23 -44.54
CA GLU A 202 -1.84 -38.44 -45.27
C GLU A 202 -3.35 -38.42 -45.58
N ASN A 203 -3.64 -37.93 -46.79
CA ASN A 203 -4.51 -38.57 -47.79
C ASN A 203 -6.01 -38.79 -47.47
N SER A 204 -6.87 -37.95 -48.06
CA SER A 204 -8.24 -38.36 -48.42
C SER A 204 -8.77 -37.59 -49.64
N ARG A 205 -8.77 -38.30 -50.78
CA ARG A 205 -9.69 -38.23 -51.94
C ARG A 205 -9.59 -37.06 -52.92
#